data_AF-A0A0X3PPS5-F1
#
_entry.id   AF-A0A0X3PPS5-F1
#
_cell.length_a   1.000
_cell.length_b   1.000
_cell.length_c   1.000
_cell.angle_alpha   90.00
_cell.angle_beta   90.00
_cell.angle_gamma   90.00
#
_symmetry.space_group_name_H-M   'P 1'
#
loop_
_entity.id
_entity.type
_entity.pdbx_description
1 polymer ?
#
loop_
_entity_poly.entity_id
_entity_poly.type
_entity_poly.pdbx_seq_one_letter_code
_entity_poly.pdbx_strand_id
1 'polypeptide(L)'
;MLVLSKDPYVSSAVIIFQRCSVLITEFVLIFAVHSLLLSLLGPTTRGNRALKSVALALFAFNFGLFIVDHMHFQYNGFLFGVLFISVAKVFQSNYLFAGFLFACLLNLKHIFLCLAPVYFVFILLHYCFQTVNDKCHFRFDRFLLMGLTVCSVFSISIGPWVYMGKFQSLLSRLFPFHRGLCHAYWAPNFWALYNTLDKLLDLSGTYIFYS
;
A
#
# COMPACT_ATOMS: atom_id res chain seq x y z
N MET A 1 10.50 29.90 16.71
CA MET A 1 10.24 28.98 17.85
C MET A 1 8.87 28.37 17.63
N LEU A 2 8.77 27.05 17.50
CA LEU A 2 7.49 26.37 17.23
C LEU A 2 6.73 26.23 18.57
N VAL A 3 5.69 27.04 18.76
CA VAL A 3 4.86 26.98 19.96
C VAL A 3 3.90 25.82 19.80
N LEU A 4 4.13 24.73 20.55
CA LEU A 4 3.25 23.56 20.56
C LEU A 4 1.96 23.93 21.30
N SER A 5 0.88 24.15 20.55
CA SER A 5 -0.47 24.27 21.10
C SER A 5 -1.14 22.90 21.14
N LYS A 6 -1.93 22.63 22.19
CA LYS A 6 -2.72 21.41 22.35
C LYS A 6 -3.96 21.41 21.44
N ASP A 7 -4.45 22.59 21.09
CA ASP A 7 -5.65 22.75 20.26
C ASP A 7 -5.31 22.65 18.77
N PRO A 8 -6.16 22.00 17.96
CA PRO A 8 -5.94 21.90 16.53
C PRO A 8 -5.93 23.30 15.93
N TYR A 9 -4.86 23.65 15.21
CA TYR A 9 -4.82 24.88 14.45
C TYR A 9 -5.76 24.76 13.25
N VAL A 10 -6.90 25.43 13.34
CA VAL A 10 -7.92 25.45 12.28
C VAL A 10 -7.92 26.83 11.64
N SER A 11 -7.50 26.88 10.38
CA SER A 11 -7.60 28.06 9.53
C SER A 11 -8.10 27.62 8.16
N SER A 12 -8.94 28.43 7.51
CA SER A 12 -9.45 28.15 6.17
C SER A 12 -8.31 27.89 5.18
N ALA A 13 -7.18 28.57 5.33
CA ALA A 13 -5.99 28.36 4.52
C ALA A 13 -5.40 26.94 4.68
N VAL A 14 -5.38 26.40 5.90
CA VAL A 14 -4.87 25.04 6.17
C VAL A 14 -5.79 23.99 5.58
N ILE A 15 -7.10 24.17 5.68
CA ILE A 15 -8.08 23.23 5.10
C ILE A 15 -7.95 23.23 3.57
N ILE A 16 -7.81 24.39 2.94
CA ILE A 16 -7.60 24.51 1.49
C ILE A 16 -6.28 23.83 1.10
N PHE A 17 -5.19 24.14 1.81
CA PHE A 17 -3.88 23.52 1.56
C PHE A 17 -3.95 21.99 1.65
N GLN A 18 -4.57 21.46 2.69
CA GLN A 18 -4.78 20.03 2.91
C GLN A 18 -5.53 19.41 1.72
N ARG A 19 -6.70 19.94 1.35
CA ARG A 19 -7.50 19.42 0.23
C ARG A 19 -6.76 19.50 -1.10
N CYS A 20 -6.10 20.62 -1.39
CA CYS A 20 -5.30 20.77 -2.60
C CYS A 20 -4.12 19.78 -2.63
N SER A 21 -3.46 19.52 -1.50
CA SER A 21 -2.36 18.56 -1.44
C SER A 21 -2.81 17.14 -1.79
N VAL A 22 -3.97 16.71 -1.28
CA VAL A 22 -4.56 15.39 -1.62
C VAL A 22 -4.86 15.33 -3.11
N LEU A 23 -5.59 16.32 -3.64
CA LEU A 23 -5.96 16.39 -5.05
C LEU A 23 -4.75 16.40 -5.99
N ILE A 24 -3.68 17.13 -5.63
CA ILE A 24 -2.44 17.14 -6.42
C ILE A 24 -1.81 15.75 -6.44
N THR A 25 -1.77 15.05 -5.30
CA THR A 25 -1.17 13.71 -5.24
C THR A 25 -1.99 12.65 -5.95
N GLU A 26 -3.30 12.85 -6.16
CA GLU A 26 -4.15 11.93 -6.94
C GLU A 26 -3.82 11.90 -8.43
N PHE A 27 -3.19 12.96 -8.98
CA PHE A 27 -2.70 12.90 -10.36
C PHE A 27 -1.69 11.75 -10.56
N VAL A 28 -0.95 11.37 -9.51
CA VAL A 28 -0.07 10.19 -9.54
C VAL A 28 -0.86 8.91 -9.79
N LEU A 29 -2.05 8.77 -9.19
CA LEU A 29 -2.93 7.61 -9.41
C LEU A 29 -3.42 7.55 -10.86
N ILE A 30 -3.90 8.69 -11.40
CA ILE A 30 -4.39 8.77 -12.78
C ILE A 30 -3.26 8.41 -13.76
N PHE A 31 -2.07 8.97 -13.54
CA PHE A 31 -0.88 8.64 -14.33
C PHE A 31 -0.51 7.15 -14.23
N ALA A 32 -0.56 6.59 -13.02
CA ALA A 32 -0.23 5.20 -12.78
C ALA A 32 -1.18 4.22 -13.49
N VAL A 33 -2.49 4.47 -13.40
CA VAL A 33 -3.51 3.67 -14.09
C VAL A 33 -3.32 3.75 -15.60
N HIS A 34 -3.06 4.95 -16.13
CA HIS A 34 -2.76 5.11 -17.55
C HIS A 34 -1.51 4.33 -17.98
N SER A 35 -0.41 4.40 -17.20
CA SER A 35 0.82 3.65 -17.47
C SER A 35 0.61 2.13 -17.41
N LEU A 36 -0.18 1.66 -16.44
CA LEU A 36 -0.53 0.24 -16.30
C LEU A 36 -1.36 -0.24 -17.49
N LEU A 37 -2.39 0.51 -17.89
CA LEU A 37 -3.22 0.18 -19.04
C LEU A 37 -2.44 0.16 -20.36
N LEU A 38 -1.46 1.04 -20.52
CA LEU A 38 -0.54 0.99 -21.68
C LEU A 38 0.34 -0.26 -21.65
N SER A 39 0.83 -0.65 -20.49
CA SER A 39 1.69 -1.82 -20.33
C SER A 39 0.92 -3.14 -20.55
N LEU A 40 -0.37 -3.18 -20.20
CA LEU A 40 -1.22 -4.36 -20.35
C LEU A 40 -1.86 -4.48 -21.75
N LEU A 41 -2.44 -3.39 -22.27
CA LEU A 41 -3.25 -3.40 -23.49
C LEU A 41 -2.50 -2.86 -24.73
N GLY A 42 -1.22 -2.51 -24.58
CA GLY A 42 -0.40 -1.95 -25.65
C GLY A 42 -0.81 -0.53 -26.07
N PRO A 43 -0.36 -0.04 -27.24
CA PRO A 43 -0.70 1.30 -27.74
C PRO A 43 -2.21 1.47 -27.96
N THR A 44 -2.70 2.71 -27.89
CA THR A 44 -4.13 2.99 -27.96
C THR A 44 -4.67 2.78 -29.38
N THR A 45 -5.29 1.63 -29.60
CA THR A 45 -6.04 1.30 -30.82
C THR A 45 -7.51 1.71 -30.68
N ARG A 46 -8.24 1.76 -31.80
CA ARG A 46 -9.67 2.12 -31.83
C ARG A 46 -10.53 1.16 -30.98
N GLY A 47 -10.15 -0.12 -30.90
CA GLY A 47 -10.84 -1.12 -30.07
C GLY A 47 -10.60 -0.96 -28.56
N ASN A 48 -9.37 -0.60 -28.15
CA ASN A 48 -9.01 -0.53 -26.73
C ASN A 48 -9.25 0.86 -26.10
N ARG A 49 -9.53 1.89 -26.91
CA ARG A 49 -9.72 3.26 -26.42
C ARG A 49 -10.86 3.37 -25.41
N ALA A 50 -12.02 2.80 -25.74
CA ALA A 50 -13.19 2.81 -24.87
C ALA A 50 -12.92 2.07 -23.55
N LEU A 51 -12.27 0.90 -23.61
CA LEU A 51 -11.90 0.13 -22.44
C LEU A 51 -10.95 0.92 -21.52
N LYS A 52 -9.91 1.56 -22.09
CA LYS A 52 -8.97 2.37 -21.32
C LYS A 52 -9.63 3.58 -20.68
N SER A 53 -10.53 4.28 -21.40
CA SER A 53 -11.26 5.42 -20.83
C SER A 53 -12.22 5.00 -19.73
N VAL A 54 -12.91 3.86 -19.90
CA VAL A 54 -13.80 3.32 -18.87
C VAL A 54 -13.00 2.90 -17.63
N ALA A 55 -11.88 2.18 -17.81
CA ALA A 55 -11.02 1.80 -16.70
C ALA A 55 -10.47 3.02 -15.95
N LEU A 56 -10.00 4.04 -16.67
CA LEU A 56 -9.52 5.29 -16.06
C LEU A 56 -10.63 6.01 -15.29
N ALA A 57 -11.84 6.08 -15.87
CA ALA A 57 -13.00 6.67 -15.22
C ALA A 57 -13.42 5.88 -13.96
N LEU A 58 -13.42 4.55 -14.02
CA LEU A 58 -13.74 3.70 -12.86
C LEU A 58 -12.77 3.91 -11.70
N PHE A 59 -11.47 4.07 -11.97
CA PHE A 59 -10.49 4.37 -10.93
C PHE A 59 -10.57 5.82 -10.43
N ALA A 60 -10.73 6.79 -11.32
CA ALA A 60 -10.81 8.21 -10.96
C ALA A 60 -12.09 8.56 -10.19
N PHE A 61 -13.22 7.93 -10.54
CA PHE A 61 -14.52 8.14 -9.89
C PHE A 61 -14.87 7.03 -8.89
N ASN A 62 -13.86 6.31 -8.38
CA ASN A 62 -14.10 5.34 -7.33
C ASN A 62 -14.56 6.06 -6.05
N PHE A 63 -15.85 5.95 -5.75
CA PHE A 63 -16.47 6.62 -4.61
C PHE A 63 -15.80 6.28 -3.27
N GLY A 64 -15.35 5.03 -3.11
CA GLY A 64 -14.68 4.57 -1.89
C GLY A 64 -13.31 5.22 -1.67
N LEU A 65 -12.53 5.42 -2.74
CA LEU A 65 -11.27 6.16 -2.65
C LEU A 65 -11.53 7.65 -2.39
N PHE A 66 -12.51 8.21 -3.10
CA PHE A 66 -12.87 9.62 -2.98
C PHE A 66 -13.27 9.98 -1.54
N ILE A 67 -14.16 9.20 -0.92
CA ILE A 67 -14.64 9.48 0.44
C ILE A 67 -13.50 9.35 1.47
N VAL A 68 -12.66 8.32 1.35
CA VAL A 68 -11.59 8.08 2.30
C VAL A 68 -10.51 9.16 2.20
N ASP A 69 -10.14 9.59 0.99
CA ASP A 69 -9.05 10.55 0.83
C ASP A 69 -9.50 12.00 1.03
N HIS A 70 -10.69 12.40 0.56
CA HIS A 70 -11.14 13.79 0.65
C HIS A 70 -11.93 14.12 1.92
N MET A 71 -12.73 13.18 2.44
CA MET A 71 -13.51 13.41 3.66
C MET A 71 -12.73 13.02 4.91
N HIS A 72 -11.99 11.91 4.88
CA HIS A 72 -11.17 11.46 6.01
C HIS A 72 -9.70 11.93 5.95
N PHE A 73 -9.35 12.79 4.98
CA PHE A 73 -8.02 13.36 4.79
C PHE A 73 -6.91 12.29 4.81
N GLN A 74 -6.88 11.48 3.75
CA GLN A 74 -5.90 10.41 3.57
C GLN A 74 -5.24 10.51 2.19
N TYR A 75 -4.08 9.88 2.05
CA TYR A 75 -3.30 9.84 0.80
C TYR A 75 -3.29 8.42 0.21
N ASN A 76 -4.40 7.68 0.27
CA ASN A 76 -4.38 6.29 -0.22
C ASN A 76 -4.26 6.22 -1.74
N GLY A 77 -4.88 7.14 -2.49
CA GLY A 77 -4.79 7.25 -3.92
C GLY A 77 -3.35 7.43 -4.40
N PHE A 78 -2.58 8.27 -3.71
CA PHE A 78 -1.14 8.40 -3.95
C PHE A 78 -0.39 7.06 -3.77
N LEU A 79 -0.66 6.36 -2.67
CA LEU A 79 -0.01 5.07 -2.38
C LEU A 79 -0.38 3.99 -3.41
N PHE A 80 -1.64 3.92 -3.81
CA PHE A 80 -2.08 3.06 -4.91
C PHE A 80 -1.44 3.47 -6.24
N GLY A 81 -1.25 4.77 -6.48
CA GLY A 81 -0.51 5.27 -7.63
C GLY A 81 0.92 4.73 -7.69
N VAL A 82 1.68 4.85 -6.59
CA VAL A 82 3.04 4.29 -6.51
C VAL A 82 3.04 2.77 -6.71
N LEU A 83 2.07 2.06 -6.11
CA LEU A 83 1.92 0.62 -6.30
C LEU A 83 1.67 0.24 -7.77
N PHE A 84 0.75 0.94 -8.44
CA PHE A 84 0.43 0.67 -9.84
C PHE A 84 1.57 1.02 -10.79
N ILE A 85 2.37 2.08 -10.51
CA ILE A 85 3.59 2.35 -11.27
C ILE A 85 4.59 1.21 -11.09
N SER A 86 4.78 0.72 -9.85
CA SER A 86 5.63 -0.44 -9.59
C SER A 86 5.19 -1.65 -10.40
N VAL A 87 3.88 -1.98 -10.38
CA VAL A 87 3.32 -3.09 -11.17
C VAL A 87 3.49 -2.86 -12.68
N ALA A 88 3.25 -1.65 -13.19
CA ALA A 88 3.46 -1.33 -14.60
C ALA A 88 4.92 -1.56 -15.02
N LYS A 89 5.89 -1.26 -14.13
CA LYS A 89 7.32 -1.47 -14.37
C LYS A 89 7.72 -2.94 -14.36
N VAL A 90 7.03 -3.76 -13.56
CA VAL A 90 7.13 -5.22 -13.65
C VAL A 90 6.71 -5.72 -15.03
N PHE A 91 5.57 -5.26 -15.57
CA PHE A 91 5.13 -5.63 -16.91
C PHE A 91 6.09 -5.15 -18.02
N GLN A 92 6.78 -4.03 -17.80
CA GLN A 92 7.84 -3.53 -18.69
C GLN A 92 9.18 -4.27 -18.52
N SER A 93 9.24 -5.37 -17.76
CA SER A 93 10.45 -6.13 -17.44
C SER A 93 11.55 -5.33 -16.70
N ASN A 94 11.21 -4.16 -16.13
CA ASN A 94 12.12 -3.37 -15.31
C ASN A 94 11.90 -3.68 -13.83
N TYR A 95 12.36 -4.86 -13.42
CA TYR A 95 12.17 -5.38 -12.07
C TYR A 95 12.92 -4.58 -10.99
N LEU A 96 14.10 -4.03 -11.29
CA LEU A 96 14.88 -3.22 -10.35
C LEU A 96 14.11 -1.97 -9.92
N PHE A 97 13.57 -1.24 -10.89
CA PHE A 97 12.82 -0.03 -10.59
C PHE A 97 11.48 -0.34 -9.91
N ALA A 98 10.84 -1.45 -10.26
CA ALA A 98 9.66 -1.93 -9.53
C ALA A 98 9.98 -2.26 -8.07
N GLY A 99 11.06 -3.01 -7.81
CA GLY A 99 11.51 -3.34 -6.46
C GLY A 99 11.87 -2.10 -5.64
N PHE A 100 12.53 -1.11 -6.25
CA PHE A 100 12.82 0.18 -5.63
C PHE A 100 11.53 0.92 -5.23
N LEU A 101 10.57 1.06 -6.14
CA LEU A 101 9.30 1.74 -5.86
C LEU A 101 8.50 1.01 -4.77
N PHE A 102 8.49 -0.33 -4.80
CA PHE A 102 7.83 -1.12 -3.78
C PHE A 102 8.49 -0.97 -2.41
N ALA A 103 9.83 -0.92 -2.34
CA ALA A 103 10.55 -0.64 -1.09
C ALA A 103 10.23 0.76 -0.55
N CYS A 104 10.13 1.78 -1.43
CA CYS A 104 9.67 3.12 -1.04
C CYS A 104 8.23 3.07 -0.51
N LEU A 105 7.33 2.33 -1.17
CA LEU A 105 5.94 2.16 -0.75
C LEU A 105 5.81 1.53 0.65
N LEU A 106 6.64 0.54 0.97
CA LEU A 106 6.67 -0.07 2.31
C LEU A 106 7.05 0.95 3.40
N ASN A 107 7.96 1.88 3.10
CA ASN A 107 8.34 2.95 4.02
C ASN A 107 7.26 4.05 4.14
N LEU A 108 6.38 4.19 3.13
CA LEU A 108 5.24 5.13 3.20
C LEU A 108 4.09 4.57 4.05
N LYS A 109 3.72 3.29 3.86
CA LYS A 109 2.64 2.66 4.63
C LYS A 109 2.89 1.16 4.82
N HIS A 110 3.06 0.73 6.06
CA HIS A 110 3.35 -0.66 6.43
C HIS A 110 2.21 -1.65 6.13
N ILE A 111 1.00 -1.19 5.80
CA ILE A 111 -0.11 -2.07 5.39
C ILE A 111 0.23 -2.91 4.14
N PHE A 112 1.11 -2.40 3.28
CA PHE A 112 1.58 -3.12 2.09
C PHE A 112 2.56 -4.25 2.41
N LEU A 113 2.98 -4.41 3.67
CA LEU A 113 3.76 -5.56 4.12
C LEU A 113 3.03 -6.88 3.85
N CYS A 114 1.69 -6.89 3.89
CA CYS A 114 0.88 -8.05 3.52
C CYS A 114 1.08 -8.47 2.06
N LEU A 115 1.44 -7.54 1.17
CA LEU A 115 1.72 -7.81 -0.23
C LEU A 115 3.20 -8.19 -0.48
N ALA A 116 4.09 -7.92 0.48
CA ALA A 116 5.52 -8.13 0.33
C ALA A 116 5.92 -9.58 0.00
N PRO A 117 5.34 -10.64 0.61
CA PRO A 117 5.67 -12.01 0.24
C PRO A 117 5.35 -12.33 -1.22
N VAL A 118 4.22 -11.85 -1.73
CA VAL A 118 3.80 -12.04 -3.13
C VAL A 118 4.79 -11.35 -4.06
N TYR A 119 5.13 -10.09 -3.77
CA TYR A 119 6.09 -9.32 -4.56
C TYR A 119 7.49 -9.94 -4.54
N PHE A 120 7.93 -10.42 -3.38
CA PHE A 120 9.22 -11.09 -3.22
C PHE A 120 9.32 -12.36 -4.07
N VAL A 121 8.35 -13.28 -3.94
CA VAL A 121 8.34 -14.51 -4.72
C VAL A 121 8.24 -14.21 -6.22
N PHE A 122 7.39 -13.25 -6.59
CA PHE A 122 7.23 -12.86 -8.00
C PHE A 122 8.54 -12.36 -8.61
N ILE A 123 9.22 -11.41 -7.95
CA ILE A 123 10.50 -10.86 -8.41
C ILE A 123 11.58 -11.94 -8.37
N LEU A 124 11.64 -12.79 -7.34
CA LEU A 124 12.61 -13.88 -7.25
C LEU A 124 12.50 -14.81 -8.46
N LEU A 125 11.28 -15.25 -8.78
CA LEU A 125 11.02 -16.16 -9.89
C LEU A 125 11.29 -15.55 -11.26
N HIS A 126 10.95 -14.28 -11.49
CA HIS A 126 11.08 -13.68 -12.83
C HIS A 126 12.41 -12.96 -13.06
N TYR A 127 13.02 -12.43 -12.00
CA TYR A 127 14.25 -11.64 -12.10
C TYR A 127 15.51 -12.46 -11.81
N CYS A 128 15.45 -13.35 -10.80
CA CYS A 128 16.61 -14.11 -10.34
C CYS A 128 16.71 -15.49 -11.02
N PHE A 129 15.58 -16.16 -11.23
CA PHE A 129 15.54 -17.38 -12.04
C PHE A 129 15.39 -17.01 -13.52
N GLN A 130 16.37 -17.38 -14.33
CA GLN A 130 16.30 -17.23 -15.77
C GLN A 130 16.42 -18.61 -16.41
N THR A 131 15.41 -18.98 -17.21
CA THR A 131 15.47 -20.20 -18.02
C THR A 131 16.32 -19.92 -19.24
N VAL A 132 17.48 -20.57 -19.33
CA VAL A 132 18.34 -20.52 -20.51
C VAL A 132 18.56 -21.98 -20.94
N ASN A 133 18.16 -22.32 -22.17
CA ASN A 133 18.27 -23.68 -22.72
C ASN A 133 17.59 -24.76 -21.84
N ASP A 134 16.33 -24.53 -21.44
CA ASP A 134 15.51 -25.43 -20.60
C ASP A 134 16.09 -25.76 -19.22
N LYS A 135 17.18 -25.08 -18.81
CA LYS A 135 17.75 -25.17 -17.47
C LYS A 135 17.49 -23.87 -16.71
N CYS A 136 16.92 -23.99 -15.51
CA CYS A 136 16.77 -22.88 -14.58
C CYS A 136 18.13 -22.54 -13.98
N HIS A 137 18.69 -21.39 -14.36
CA HIS A 137 19.90 -20.85 -13.73
C HIS A 137 19.53 -19.72 -12.77
N PHE A 138 20.01 -19.84 -11.52
CA PHE A 138 19.87 -18.79 -10.53
C PHE A 138 20.97 -17.74 -10.71
N ARG A 139 20.60 -16.49 -11.00
CA ARG A 139 21.53 -15.38 -11.15
C ARG A 139 21.71 -14.66 -9.82
N PHE A 140 22.73 -15.07 -9.07
CA PHE A 140 23.06 -14.48 -7.76
C PHE A 140 23.32 -12.97 -7.84
N ASP A 141 23.96 -12.49 -8.91
CA ASP A 141 24.26 -11.06 -9.10
C ASP A 141 23.00 -10.19 -9.09
N ARG A 142 21.92 -10.66 -9.73
CA ARG A 142 20.65 -9.94 -9.80
C ARG A 142 19.93 -9.95 -8.46
N PHE A 143 19.98 -11.08 -7.76
CA PHE A 143 19.46 -11.18 -6.40
C PHE A 143 20.17 -10.18 -5.47
N LEU A 144 21.51 -10.14 -5.51
CA LEU A 144 22.30 -9.24 -4.70
C LEU A 144 22.03 -7.77 -5.06
N LEU A 145 21.91 -7.45 -6.35
CA LEU A 145 21.58 -6.09 -6.81
C LEU A 145 20.20 -5.64 -6.32
N MET A 146 19.19 -6.50 -6.40
CA MET A 146 17.85 -6.21 -5.86
C MET A 146 17.89 -6.04 -4.34
N GLY A 147 18.57 -6.95 -3.64
CA GLY A 147 18.76 -6.89 -2.19
C GLY A 147 19.41 -5.57 -1.76
N LEU A 148 20.50 -5.17 -2.43
CA LEU A 148 21.18 -3.89 -2.19
C LEU A 148 20.24 -2.70 -2.43
N THR A 149 19.42 -2.75 -3.48
CA THR A 149 18.46 -1.68 -3.79
C THR A 149 17.40 -1.54 -2.69
N VAL A 150 16.87 -2.65 -2.18
CA VAL A 150 15.88 -2.63 -1.10
C VAL A 150 16.54 -2.17 0.21
N CYS A 151 17.71 -2.74 0.55
CA CYS A 151 18.47 -2.37 1.74
C CYS A 151 18.88 -0.90 1.73
N SER A 152 19.24 -0.31 0.59
CA SER A 152 19.61 1.10 0.50
C SER A 152 18.43 2.02 0.80
N VAL A 153 17.24 1.72 0.28
CA VAL A 153 16.01 2.47 0.58
C VAL A 153 15.68 2.44 2.07
N PHE A 154 15.73 1.26 2.70
CA PHE A 154 15.51 1.14 4.14
C PHE A 154 16.61 1.81 4.96
N SER A 155 17.87 1.74 4.53
CA SER A 155 18.98 2.41 5.22
C SER A 155 18.85 3.92 5.18
N ILE A 156 18.41 4.49 4.05
CA ILE A 156 18.17 5.93 3.92
C ILE A 156 16.98 6.36 4.80
N SER A 157 15.91 5.58 4.82
CA SER A 157 14.69 5.93 5.57
C SER A 157 14.86 5.74 7.09
N ILE A 158 15.42 4.61 7.52
CA ILE A 158 15.52 4.20 8.93
C ILE A 158 16.86 4.62 9.56
N GLY A 159 17.91 4.81 8.75
CA GLY A 159 19.26 5.16 9.22
C GLY A 159 19.34 6.34 10.19
N PRO A 160 18.67 7.49 9.92
CA PRO A 160 18.68 8.62 10.85
C PRO A 160 18.14 8.27 12.24
N TRP A 161 17.13 7.41 12.32
CA TRP A 161 16.51 6.97 13.58
C TRP A 161 17.40 6.03 14.38
N VAL A 162 18.17 5.19 13.68
CA VAL A 162 19.19 4.32 14.28
C VAL A 162 20.34 5.15 14.83
N TYR A 163 20.83 6.13 14.07
CA TYR A 163 21.88 7.05 14.53
C TYR A 163 21.45 7.84 15.77
N MET A 164 20.18 8.25 15.85
CA MET A 164 19.61 8.93 17.02
C MET A 164 19.28 8.00 18.20
N GLY A 165 19.49 6.68 18.08
CA GLY A 165 19.17 5.71 19.13
C GLY A 165 17.67 5.51 19.42
N LYS A 166 16.78 5.97 18.54
CA LYS A 166 15.31 5.95 18.74
C LYS A 166 14.60 4.82 17.99
N PHE A 167 15.33 3.85 17.45
CA PHE A 167 14.79 2.76 16.65
C PHE A 167 13.66 1.99 17.36
N GLN A 168 13.84 1.64 18.63
CA GLN A 168 12.83 0.89 19.39
C GLN A 168 11.51 1.66 19.56
N SER A 169 11.59 2.99 19.71
CA SER A 169 10.40 3.85 19.80
C SER A 169 9.68 4.00 18.46
N LEU A 170 10.38 3.86 17.34
CA LEU A 170 9.76 3.86 16.02
C LEU A 170 9.02 2.55 15.80
N LEU A 171 9.64 1.42 16.14
CA LEU A 171 9.06 0.09 15.96
C LEU A 171 7.76 -0.10 16.76
N SER A 172 7.74 0.33 18.04
CA SER A 172 6.55 0.21 18.89
C SER A 172 5.36 1.04 18.41
N ARG A 173 5.62 2.15 17.70
CA ARG A 173 4.58 2.97 17.06
C ARG A 173 4.13 2.40 15.74
N LEU A 174 5.02 1.77 14.99
CA LEU A 174 4.72 1.17 13.69
C LEU A 174 3.91 -0.12 13.84
N PHE A 175 4.24 -0.95 14.82
CA PHE A 175 3.53 -2.19 15.14
C PHE A 175 2.97 -2.12 16.57
N PRO A 176 1.78 -1.54 16.76
CA PRO A 176 1.12 -1.51 18.07
C PRO A 176 0.53 -2.90 18.37
N PHE A 177 1.33 -3.76 19.01
CA PHE A 177 0.93 -5.14 19.38
C PHE A 177 -0.20 -5.22 20.42
N HIS A 178 -0.62 -4.09 20.99
CA HIS A 178 -1.61 -4.02 22.06
C HIS A 178 -3.07 -3.86 21.60
N ARG A 179 -3.37 -3.99 20.30
CA ARG A 179 -4.77 -3.90 19.82
C ARG A 179 -5.47 -5.27 19.89
N GLY A 180 -6.53 -5.37 20.69
CA GLY A 180 -7.36 -6.57 20.78
C GLY A 180 -8.17 -6.82 19.50
N LEU A 181 -8.27 -8.10 19.09
CA LEU A 181 -8.88 -8.55 17.82
C LEU A 181 -10.38 -8.25 17.72
N CYS A 182 -11.10 -8.22 18.85
CA CYS A 182 -12.56 -8.03 18.90
C CYS A 182 -13.03 -6.59 19.10
N HIS A 183 -12.14 -5.63 19.38
CA HIS A 183 -12.53 -4.23 19.65
C HIS A 183 -12.83 -3.42 18.37
N ALA A 184 -12.54 -3.97 17.19
CA ALA A 184 -12.86 -3.34 15.91
C ALA A 184 -14.26 -3.75 15.44
N TYR A 185 -15.30 -3.38 16.19
CA TYR A 185 -16.71 -3.68 15.86
C TYR A 185 -17.18 -3.13 14.50
N TRP A 186 -16.39 -2.25 13.88
CA TRP A 186 -16.71 -1.58 12.63
C TRP A 186 -16.00 -2.18 11.40
N ALA A 187 -15.03 -3.07 11.61
CA ALA A 187 -14.38 -3.77 10.50
C ALA A 187 -15.12 -5.08 10.22
N PRO A 188 -15.62 -5.32 8.99
CA PRO A 188 -16.21 -6.60 8.62
C PRO A 188 -15.09 -7.64 8.52
N ASN A 189 -14.75 -8.24 9.65
CA ASN A 189 -13.75 -9.29 9.76
C ASN A 189 -14.39 -10.56 10.33
N PHE A 190 -13.66 -11.67 10.27
CA PHE A 190 -14.13 -12.96 10.79
C PHE A 190 -14.58 -12.86 12.26
N TRP A 191 -13.91 -12.03 13.07
CA TRP A 191 -14.23 -11.82 14.48
C TRP A 191 -15.57 -11.10 14.71
N ALA A 192 -15.99 -10.22 13.80
CA ALA A 192 -17.30 -9.59 13.86
C ALA A 192 -18.42 -10.63 13.68
N LEU A 193 -18.25 -11.59 12.76
CA LEU A 193 -19.18 -12.72 12.59
C LEU A 193 -19.20 -13.61 13.82
N TYR A 194 -18.02 -13.97 14.34
CA TYR A 194 -17.90 -14.76 15.58
C TYR A 194 -18.60 -14.09 16.77
N ASN A 195 -18.34 -12.80 17.03
CA ASN A 195 -18.99 -12.06 18.12
C ASN A 195 -20.49 -11.89 17.91
N THR A 196 -20.95 -11.80 16.65
CA THR A 196 -22.39 -11.75 16.35
C THR A 196 -23.06 -13.08 16.63
N LEU A 197 -22.43 -14.18 16.22
CA LEU A 197 -22.90 -15.54 16.53
C LEU A 197 -22.92 -15.80 18.03
N ASP A 198 -21.86 -15.40 18.74
CA ASP A 198 -21.75 -15.54 20.19
C ASP A 198 -22.89 -14.79 20.91
N LYS A 199 -23.16 -13.54 20.52
CA LYS A 199 -24.30 -12.76 21.04
C LYS A 199 -25.65 -13.37 20.69
N LEU A 200 -25.82 -13.94 19.49
CA LEU A 200 -27.07 -14.59 19.11
C LEU A 200 -27.30 -15.88 19.89
N LEU A 201 -26.24 -16.63 20.20
CA LEU A 201 -26.29 -17.84 21.04
C LEU A 201 -26.57 -17.52 22.51
N ASP A 202 -26.02 -16.42 23.02
CA ASP A 202 -26.35 -15.88 24.35
C ASP A 202 -27.83 -15.47 24.42
N LEU A 203 -28.32 -14.77 23.40
CA LEU A 203 -29.73 -14.37 23.30
C LEU A 203 -30.70 -15.55 23.08
N SER A 204 -30.25 -16.66 22.48
CA SER A 204 -31.09 -17.86 22.28
C SER A 204 -31.23 -18.73 23.53
N GLY A 205 -30.67 -18.32 24.67
CA GLY A 205 -30.86 -18.97 25.96
C GLY A 205 -30.25 -20.39 26.04
N THR A 206 -29.31 -20.72 25.15
CA THR A 206 -28.69 -22.05 25.10
C THR A 206 -27.51 -22.20 26.08
N TYR A 207 -27.10 -21.10 26.74
CA TYR A 207 -26.14 -21.09 27.85
C TYR A 207 -26.86 -21.08 29.20
N ILE A 208 -27.57 -22.17 29.50
CA ILE A 208 -27.88 -22.54 30.88
C ILE A 208 -26.83 -23.59 31.28
N PHE A 209 -26.12 -23.31 32.38
CA PHE A 209 -25.10 -24.14 33.05
C PHE A 209 -23.67 -24.06 32.51
N TYR A 210 -22.82 -23.26 33.17
CA TYR A 210 -21.81 -23.77 34.10
C TYR A 210 -21.32 -22.60 34.98
N SER A 211 -21.82 -22.57 36.21
CA SER A 211 -21.23 -21.84 37.34
C SER A 211 -20.20 -22.73 38.03
#